data_AF-A0A9D7Q2V6-F1
#
_entry.id   AF-A0A9D7Q2V6-F1
#
_cell.length_a   1.000
_cell.length_b   1.000
_cell.length_c   1.000
_cell.angle_alpha   90.00
_cell.angle_beta   90.00
_cell.angle_gamma   90.00
#
_symmetry.space_group_name_H-M   'P 1'
#
loop_
_entity.id
_entity.type
_entity.pdbx_description
1 polymer ?
#
loop_
_entity_poly.entity_id
_entity_poly.type
_entity_poly.pdbx_seq_one_letter_code
_entity_poly.pdbx_strand_id
1 'polypeptide(L)'
;MHTICKSSPAIAGILQPVIDGKRCLHDIVTGEILQLEADIFDFEIVNSHSIIKSGKYLLYEESYEWAIKRAEDALASEFQLFIIDGISSIELKGSGMIQAIHRVLCTAAVAQTKKFLFVVKPKHLNEFSRLILGAIDYKIVNCITEIG
;
A
#
# COMPACT_ATOMS: atom_id res chain seq x y z
N MET A 1 3.70 -33.09 21.70
CA MET A 1 3.38 -31.66 21.75
C MET A 1 4.22 -30.99 20.67
N HIS A 2 3.69 -30.87 19.45
CA HIS A 2 4.41 -30.21 18.35
C HIS A 2 4.17 -28.71 18.46
N THR A 3 5.17 -27.98 18.92
CA THR A 3 5.18 -26.53 18.82
C THR A 3 5.34 -26.19 17.34
N ILE A 4 4.23 -25.89 16.68
CA ILE A 4 4.28 -25.18 15.41
C ILE A 4 4.79 -23.79 15.77
N CYS A 5 6.08 -23.56 15.62
CA CYS A 5 6.58 -22.19 15.48
C CYS A 5 5.90 -21.63 14.23
N LYS A 6 4.78 -20.91 14.41
CA LYS A 6 4.33 -19.96 13.41
C LYS A 6 5.48 -18.97 13.27
N SER A 7 6.30 -19.13 12.23
CA SER A 7 7.21 -18.07 11.81
C SER A 7 6.32 -16.89 11.43
N SER A 8 6.14 -15.94 12.34
CA SER A 8 5.48 -14.68 12.00
C SER A 8 6.24 -14.08 10.80
N PRO A 9 5.54 -13.59 9.76
CA PRO A 9 6.23 -12.98 8.63
C PRO A 9 7.10 -11.85 9.16
N ALA A 10 8.40 -11.87 8.86
CA ALA A 10 9.27 -10.76 9.21
C ALA A 10 8.81 -9.46 8.51
N ILE A 11 8.16 -9.60 7.35
CA ILE A 11 7.73 -8.51 6.49
C ILE A 11 6.26 -8.71 6.13
N ALA A 12 5.48 -7.65 6.23
CA ALA A 12 4.08 -7.59 5.82
C ALA A 12 3.83 -6.31 5.00
N GLY A 13 2.66 -6.21 4.38
CA GLY A 13 2.22 -5.00 3.68
C GLY A 13 1.83 -5.24 2.22
N ILE A 14 1.66 -4.14 1.49
CA ILE A 14 1.12 -4.12 0.13
C ILE A 14 2.14 -3.50 -0.82
N LEU A 15 2.46 -4.23 -1.89
CA LEU A 15 3.29 -3.77 -3.00
C LEU A 15 2.43 -3.41 -4.21
N GLN A 16 2.93 -2.54 -5.10
CA GLN A 16 2.26 -2.19 -6.36
C GLN A 16 3.13 -2.54 -7.58
N PRO A 17 3.39 -3.84 -7.86
CA PRO A 17 4.17 -4.23 -9.01
C PRO A 17 3.45 -3.93 -10.34
N VAL A 18 4.23 -3.89 -11.41
CA VAL A 18 3.71 -3.92 -12.78
C VAL A 18 3.93 -5.33 -13.33
N ILE A 19 2.85 -6.01 -13.71
CA ILE A 19 2.84 -7.37 -14.24
C ILE A 19 2.16 -7.30 -15.61
N ASP A 20 2.82 -7.81 -16.64
CA ASP A 20 2.34 -7.78 -18.03
C ASP A 20 1.88 -6.38 -18.49
N GLY A 21 2.58 -5.34 -18.03
CA GLY A 21 2.29 -3.94 -18.36
C GLY A 21 1.14 -3.31 -17.57
N LYS A 22 0.49 -4.04 -16.66
CA LYS A 22 -0.62 -3.56 -15.81
C LYS A 22 -0.19 -3.41 -14.36
N ARG A 23 -0.71 -2.38 -13.70
CA ARG A 23 -0.52 -2.24 -12.25
C ARG A 23 -1.34 -3.28 -11.51
N CYS A 24 -0.72 -3.90 -10.53
CA CYS A 24 -1.36 -4.83 -9.60
C CYS A 24 -1.09 -4.39 -8.16
N LEU A 25 -1.84 -4.98 -7.23
CA LEU A 25 -1.59 -4.95 -5.80
C LEU A 25 -1.14 -6.35 -5.40
N HIS A 26 -0.13 -6.43 -4.55
CA HIS A 26 0.42 -7.69 -4.06
C HIS A 26 0.49 -7.67 -2.53
N ASP A 27 -0.17 -8.64 -1.90
CA ASP A 27 -0.10 -8.87 -0.46
C ASP A 27 1.13 -9.72 -0.13
N ILE A 28 2.10 -9.12 0.57
CA ILE A 28 3.38 -9.78 0.91
C ILE A 28 3.17 -11.02 1.77
N VAL A 29 2.14 -11.04 2.63
CA VAL A 29 1.92 -12.12 3.60
C VAL A 29 1.34 -13.35 2.91
N THR A 30 0.36 -13.15 2.04
CA THR A 30 -0.35 -14.27 1.38
C THR A 30 0.24 -14.62 0.01
N GLY A 31 0.99 -13.71 -0.61
CA GLY A 31 1.45 -13.85 -1.99
C GLY A 31 0.37 -13.58 -3.04
N GLU A 32 -0.84 -13.18 -2.61
CA GLU A 32 -1.94 -12.95 -3.53
C GLU A 32 -1.79 -11.63 -4.29
N ILE A 33 -2.19 -11.66 -5.57
CA ILE A 33 -2.06 -10.55 -6.50
C ILE A 33 -3.45 -10.21 -7.04
N LEU A 34 -3.78 -8.93 -7.04
CA LEU A 34 -5.02 -8.40 -7.61
C LEU A 34 -4.71 -7.30 -8.62
N GLN A 35 -5.35 -7.36 -9.79
CA GLN A 35 -5.19 -6.30 -10.79
C GLN A 35 -5.77 -4.98 -10.25
N LEU A 36 -5.00 -3.91 -10.40
CA LEU A 36 -5.41 -2.56 -9.98
C LEU A 36 -5.82 -1.72 -11.18
N GLU A 37 -5.10 -1.83 -12.30
CA GLU A 37 -5.38 -1.06 -13.51
C GLU A 37 -6.44 -1.74 -14.38
N ALA A 38 -7.53 -1.03 -14.67
CA ALA A 38 -8.58 -1.46 -15.58
C ALA A 38 -8.16 -1.27 -17.04
N ASP A 39 -8.81 -2.00 -17.96
CA ASP A 39 -8.73 -1.70 -19.39
C ASP A 39 -9.74 -0.61 -19.79
N ILE A 40 -9.47 0.05 -20.92
CA ILE A 40 -10.39 1.03 -21.50
C ILE A 40 -11.75 0.39 -21.80
N PHE A 41 -11.75 -0.87 -22.23
CA PHE A 41 -12.96 -1.64 -22.47
C PHE A 41 -13.77 -1.88 -21.19
N ASP A 42 -13.10 -2.07 -20.05
CA ASP A 42 -13.80 -2.21 -18.77
C ASP A 42 -14.50 -0.93 -18.36
N PHE A 43 -13.97 0.24 -18.73
CA PHE A 43 -14.63 1.52 -18.45
C PHE A 43 -15.91 1.73 -19.27
N GLU A 44 -16.02 1.11 -20.44
CA GLU A 44 -17.22 1.20 -21.28
C GLU A 44 -18.31 0.19 -20.88
N ILE A 45 -17.94 -0.90 -20.18
CA ILE A 45 -18.83 -2.02 -19.83
C ILE A 45 -19.20 -2.02 -18.35
N VAL A 46 -18.24 -1.72 -17.47
CA VAL A 46 -18.42 -1.69 -16.01
C VAL A 46 -19.00 -0.33 -15.64
N ASN A 47 -20.08 -0.35 -14.87
CA ASN A 47 -20.72 0.84 -14.33
C ASN A 47 -19.63 1.77 -13.72
N SER A 48 -19.54 3.02 -14.18
CA SER A 48 -18.42 3.95 -13.91
C SER A 48 -18.11 4.20 -12.43
N HIS A 49 -18.99 3.75 -11.54
CA HIS A 49 -18.87 3.84 -10.10
C HIS A 49 -17.79 2.93 -9.50
N SER A 50 -17.27 1.95 -10.25
CA SER A 50 -16.23 1.02 -9.76
C SER A 50 -14.83 1.32 -10.28
N ILE A 51 -14.65 2.40 -11.06
CA ILE A 51 -13.37 2.78 -11.67
C ILE A 51 -13.01 4.22 -11.33
N ILE A 52 -11.85 4.39 -10.70
CA ILE A 52 -11.25 5.68 -10.36
C ILE A 52 -10.28 6.10 -11.47
N LYS A 53 -10.44 7.31 -11.99
CA LYS A 53 -9.48 7.90 -12.93
C LYS A 53 -8.39 8.67 -12.18
N SER A 54 -7.13 8.36 -12.47
CA SER A 54 -5.97 9.07 -11.91
C SER A 54 -4.91 9.36 -12.95
N GLY A 55 -4.84 10.62 -13.36
CA GLY A 55 -4.03 11.03 -14.50
C GLY A 55 -4.45 10.25 -15.75
N LYS A 56 -3.53 9.43 -16.27
CA LYS A 56 -3.75 8.56 -17.44
C LYS A 56 -4.30 7.18 -17.11
N TYR A 57 -4.39 6.82 -15.84
CA TYR A 57 -4.76 5.47 -15.40
C TYR A 57 -6.24 5.40 -15.05
N LEU A 58 -6.83 4.24 -15.31
CA LEU A 58 -8.16 3.81 -14.86
C LEU A 58 -7.92 2.69 -13.87
N LEU A 59 -8.40 2.83 -12.63
CA LEU A 59 -8.08 1.90 -11.55
C LEU A 59 -9.36 1.38 -10.91
N TYR A 60 -9.41 0.09 -10.59
CA TYR A 60 -10.56 -0.48 -9.89
C TYR A 60 -10.61 -0.02 -8.43
N GLU A 61 -11.77 0.48 -8.00
CA GLU A 61 -12.00 0.85 -6.60
C GLU A 61 -11.99 -0.37 -5.68
N GLU A 62 -12.60 -1.47 -6.10
CA GLU A 62 -12.63 -2.74 -5.35
C GLU A 62 -11.22 -3.27 -5.03
N SER A 63 -10.26 -3.03 -5.92
CA SER A 63 -8.88 -3.45 -5.69
C SER A 63 -8.25 -2.67 -4.54
N TYR A 64 -8.60 -1.39 -4.38
CA TYR A 64 -8.18 -0.60 -3.23
C TYR A 64 -8.85 -1.07 -1.93
N GLU A 65 -10.15 -1.36 -1.96
CA GLU A 65 -10.86 -1.92 -0.80
C GLU A 65 -10.24 -3.25 -0.34
N TRP A 66 -9.92 -4.12 -1.31
CA TRP A 66 -9.20 -5.36 -1.06
C TRP A 66 -7.85 -5.11 -0.36
N ALA A 67 -7.02 -4.20 -0.90
CA ALA A 67 -5.72 -3.89 -0.30
C ALA A 67 -5.84 -3.26 1.09
N ILE A 68 -6.86 -2.43 1.33
CA ILE A 68 -7.12 -1.86 2.66
C ILE A 68 -7.38 -2.99 3.66
N LYS A 69 -8.28 -3.92 3.31
CA LYS A 69 -8.60 -5.06 4.17
C LYS A 69 -7.37 -5.92 4.46
N ARG A 70 -6.55 -6.21 3.45
CA ARG A 70 -5.29 -6.97 3.64
C ARG A 70 -4.29 -6.25 4.52
N ALA A 71 -4.16 -4.94 4.35
CA ALA A 71 -3.32 -4.13 5.22
C ALA A 71 -3.83 -4.17 6.68
N GLU A 72 -5.14 -4.10 6.90
CA GLU A 72 -5.75 -4.20 8.24
C GLU A 72 -5.53 -5.56 8.89
N ASP A 73 -5.75 -6.65 8.15
CA ASP A 73 -5.52 -8.02 8.63
C ASP A 73 -4.05 -8.25 9.00
N ALA A 74 -3.12 -7.72 8.19
CA ALA A 74 -1.70 -7.77 8.45
C ALA A 74 -1.29 -6.90 9.65
N LEU A 75 -1.93 -5.74 9.86
CA LEU A 75 -1.66 -4.88 11.02
C LEU A 75 -2.05 -5.52 12.35
N ALA A 76 -3.12 -6.33 12.35
CA ALA A 76 -3.55 -7.13 13.49
C ALA A 76 -2.61 -8.30 13.81
N SER A 77 -1.66 -8.60 12.93
CA SER A 77 -0.70 -9.68 13.07
C SER A 77 0.67 -9.20 13.60
N GLU A 78 1.50 -10.16 14.01
CA GLU A 78 2.90 -9.91 14.37
C GLU A 78 3.76 -9.77 13.11
N PHE A 79 4.53 -8.68 13.02
CA PHE A 79 5.48 -8.40 11.94
C PHE A 79 6.62 -7.52 12.45
N GLN A 80 7.77 -7.57 11.78
CA GLN A 80 8.91 -6.69 12.11
C GLN A 80 8.94 -5.44 11.22
N LEU A 81 8.58 -5.60 9.94
CA LEU A 81 8.53 -4.53 8.95
C LEU A 81 7.19 -4.56 8.21
N PHE A 82 6.55 -3.42 8.07
CA PHE A 82 5.38 -3.24 7.22
C PHE A 82 5.70 -2.30 6.06
N ILE A 83 5.38 -2.69 4.83
CA ILE A 83 5.69 -1.93 3.61
C ILE A 83 4.39 -1.48 2.95
N ILE A 84 4.29 -0.19 2.60
CA ILE A 84 3.27 0.28 1.65
C ILE A 84 3.98 0.90 0.46
N ASP A 85 3.77 0.29 -0.69
CA ASP A 85 4.21 0.80 -1.98
C ASP A 85 3.11 1.63 -2.66
N GLY A 86 3.51 2.45 -3.63
CA GLY A 86 2.57 3.04 -4.58
C GLY A 86 1.86 4.31 -4.10
N ILE A 87 2.35 4.97 -3.05
CA ILE A 87 1.70 6.19 -2.54
C ILE A 87 1.73 7.29 -3.61
N SER A 88 0.53 7.69 -4.05
CA SER A 88 0.31 8.63 -5.13
C SER A 88 -0.67 9.74 -4.74
N SER A 89 -0.97 10.64 -5.69
CA SER A 89 -1.97 11.69 -5.50
C SER A 89 -3.38 11.18 -5.20
N ILE A 90 -3.70 9.94 -5.56
CA ILE A 90 -5.04 9.38 -5.26
C ILE A 90 -5.17 9.19 -3.76
N GLU A 91 -4.19 8.48 -3.19
CA GLU A 91 -4.08 8.21 -1.76
C GLU A 91 -4.11 9.53 -0.98
N LEU A 92 -3.37 10.54 -1.42
CA LEU A 92 -3.32 11.82 -0.71
C LEU A 92 -4.60 12.67 -0.82
N LYS A 93 -5.47 12.41 -1.81
CA LYS A 93 -6.75 13.13 -2.00
C LYS A 93 -7.95 12.47 -1.31
N GLY A 94 -7.72 11.42 -0.52
CA GLY A 94 -8.80 10.75 0.21
C GLY A 94 -9.42 9.55 -0.51
N SER A 95 -8.90 9.19 -1.69
CA SER A 95 -9.32 8.00 -2.45
C SER A 95 -8.21 6.94 -2.41
N GLY A 96 -8.51 5.67 -2.68
CA GLY A 96 -7.50 4.60 -2.64
C GLY A 96 -7.07 4.20 -1.22
N MET A 97 -5.80 3.82 -1.01
CA MET A 97 -5.33 3.20 0.25
C MET A 97 -5.17 4.16 1.45
N ILE A 98 -5.71 5.38 1.41
CA ILE A 98 -5.48 6.40 2.45
C ILE A 98 -5.93 5.95 3.85
N GLN A 99 -7.01 5.18 3.92
CA GLN A 99 -7.53 4.67 5.19
C GLN A 99 -6.54 3.69 5.82
N ALA A 100 -5.98 2.78 5.00
CA ALA A 100 -4.92 1.89 5.43
C ALA A 100 -3.69 2.68 5.88
N ILE A 101 -3.23 3.66 5.09
CA ILE A 101 -2.09 4.53 5.45
C ILE A 101 -2.33 5.21 6.80
N HIS A 102 -3.49 5.83 7.01
CA HIS A 102 -3.82 6.51 8.26
C HIS A 102 -3.82 5.55 9.45
N ARG A 103 -4.43 4.36 9.31
CA ARG A 103 -4.39 3.34 10.36
C ARG A 103 -2.98 2.87 10.66
N VAL A 104 -2.17 2.64 9.63
CA VAL A 104 -0.75 2.28 9.79
C VAL A 104 -0.02 3.35 10.59
N LEU A 105 -0.23 4.62 10.28
CA LEU A 105 0.39 5.74 11.00
C LEU A 105 -0.07 5.80 12.47
N CYS A 106 -1.37 5.61 12.74
CA CYS A 106 -1.88 5.53 14.10
C CYS A 106 -1.29 4.33 14.88
N THR A 107 -1.20 3.16 14.25
CA THR A 107 -0.58 1.97 14.87
C THR A 107 0.90 2.22 15.13
N ALA A 108 1.62 2.81 14.18
CA ALA A 108 3.04 3.12 14.31
C ALA A 108 3.33 4.12 15.43
N ALA A 109 2.46 5.12 15.62
CA ALA A 109 2.55 6.07 16.74
C ALA A 109 2.49 5.38 18.11
N VAL A 110 1.72 4.29 18.20
CA VAL A 110 1.52 3.52 19.44
C VAL A 110 2.58 2.41 19.61
N ALA A 111 3.02 1.81 18.51
CA ALA A 111 3.89 0.64 18.49
C ALA A 111 5.35 1.01 18.20
N GLN A 112 6.12 1.32 19.24
CA GLN A 112 7.54 1.69 19.13
C GLN A 112 8.47 0.58 18.60
N THR A 113 7.99 -0.68 18.56
CA THR A 113 8.80 -1.85 18.17
C THR A 113 8.65 -2.25 16.70
N LYS A 114 7.63 -1.74 16.00
CA LYS A 114 7.31 -2.10 14.61
C LYS A 114 7.92 -1.07 13.66
N LYS A 115 8.53 -1.53 12.55
CA LYS A 115 9.08 -0.65 11.52
C LYS A 115 8.11 -0.53 10.35
N PHE A 116 8.05 0.66 9.77
CA PHE A 116 7.19 0.96 8.62
C PHE A 116 8.04 1.58 7.51
N LEU A 117 7.83 1.11 6.28
CA LEU A 117 8.45 1.63 5.08
C LEU A 117 7.37 2.07 4.10
N PHE A 118 7.43 3.34 3.70
CA PHE A 118 6.51 3.93 2.74
C PHE A 118 7.28 4.30 1.48
N VAL A 119 6.87 3.76 0.34
CA VAL A 119 7.46 4.10 -0.97
C VAL A 119 6.63 5.23 -1.58
N VAL A 120 7.24 6.41 -1.66
CA VAL A 120 6.58 7.64 -2.08
C VAL A 120 7.32 8.22 -3.27
N LYS A 121 6.59 8.57 -4.33
CA LYS A 121 7.21 9.25 -5.47
C LYS A 121 7.73 10.64 -5.03
N PRO A 122 8.89 11.11 -5.52
CA PRO A 122 9.50 12.37 -5.06
C PRO A 122 8.54 13.57 -5.08
N LYS A 123 7.70 13.69 -6.11
CA LYS A 123 6.72 14.77 -6.25
C LYS A 123 5.61 14.78 -5.17
N HIS A 124 5.39 13.65 -4.48
CA HIS A 124 4.40 13.50 -3.41
C HIS A 124 5.02 13.53 -2.02
N LEU A 125 6.36 13.59 -1.91
CA LEU A 125 7.07 13.52 -0.64
C LEU A 125 6.63 14.64 0.32
N ASN A 126 6.55 15.89 -0.13
CA ASN A 126 6.18 17.01 0.73
C ASN A 126 4.76 16.88 1.30
N GLU A 127 3.82 16.42 0.49
CA GLU A 127 2.42 16.22 0.89
C GLU A 127 2.29 15.04 1.84
N PHE A 128 2.95 13.92 1.53
CA PHE A 128 3.02 12.76 2.42
C PHE A 128 3.71 13.08 3.75
N SER A 129 4.82 13.83 3.74
CA SER A 129 5.52 14.27 4.95
C SER A 129 4.60 15.06 5.87
N ARG A 130 3.71 15.90 5.33
CA ARG A 130 2.72 16.62 6.15
C ARG A 130 1.68 15.71 6.78
N LEU A 131 1.31 14.61 6.13
CA LEU A 131 0.40 13.62 6.67
C LEU A 131 1.01 12.85 7.85
N ILE A 132 2.32 12.56 7.79
CA ILE A 132 3.04 11.80 8.83
C ILE A 132 3.65 12.67 9.94
N LEU A 133 3.81 13.98 9.70
CA LEU A 133 4.38 14.92 10.66
C LEU A 133 3.55 14.94 11.96
N GLY A 134 4.13 14.41 13.04
CA GLY A 134 3.50 14.34 14.37
C GLY A 134 3.00 12.94 14.76
N ALA A 135 2.93 11.99 13.82
CA ALA A 135 2.52 10.62 14.12
C ALA A 135 3.69 9.71 14.51
N ILE A 136 4.85 9.88 13.85
CA ILE A 136 6.00 8.98 13.99
C ILE A 136 7.33 9.71 13.78
N ASP A 137 8.39 9.23 14.43
CA ASP A 137 9.76 9.52 14.02
C ASP A 137 10.04 8.81 12.69
N TYR A 138 10.66 9.50 11.73
CA TYR A 138 10.88 8.95 10.40
C TYR A 138 12.22 9.40 9.80
N LYS A 139 12.80 8.50 9.00
CA LYS A 139 13.98 8.79 8.18
C LYS A 139 13.60 8.71 6.71
N ILE A 140 13.90 9.77 5.96
CA ILE A 140 13.79 9.74 4.50
C ILE A 140 15.04 9.05 3.94
N VAL A 141 14.84 8.01 3.14
CA VAL A 141 15.91 7.30 2.45
C VAL A 141 15.77 7.56 0.95
N ASN A 142 16.55 8.52 0.43
CA ASN A 142 16.57 8.88 -0.99
C ASN A 142 17.65 8.10 -1.76
N CYS A 143 17.68 6.78 -1.67
CA CYS A 143 18.65 5.95 -2.38
C CYS A 143 18.06 4.59 -2.74
N ILE A 144 17.34 4.50 -3.86
CA ILE A 144 17.31 3.24 -4.62
C ILE A 144 17.96 3.59 -5.95
N THR A 145 19.29 3.53 -5.98
CA THR A 145 20.02 3.42 -7.23
C THR A 145 19.56 2.13 -7.87
N GLU A 146 19.04 2.16 -9.10
CA GLU A 146 18.80 0.96 -9.89
C GLU A 146 20.08 0.10 -9.83
N ILE A 147 19.98 -1.08 -9.20
CA ILE A 147 20.96 -2.12 -9.48
C ILE A 147 20.48 -2.70 -10.81
N GLY A 148 21.16 -2.30 -11.88
CA GLY A 148 20.91 -2.79 -13.24
C GLY A 148 21.10 -4.29 -13.37
#